data_AF-A0A0F9S4K5-F1
#
_entry.id   AF-A0A0F9S4K5-F1
#
_cell.length_a   1.000
_cell.length_b   1.000
_cell.length_c   1.000
_cell.angle_alpha   90.00
_cell.angle_beta   90.00
_cell.angle_gamma   90.00
#
_symmetry.space_group_name_H-M   'P 1'
#
loop_
_entity.id
_entity.type
_entity.pdbx_description
1 polymer ?
#
loop_
_entity_poly.entity_id
_entity_poly.type
_entity_poly.pdbx_seq_one_letter_code
_entity_poly.pdbx_strand_id
1 'polypeptide(L)'
;MRLVLLNAMRKAGRFLVKTDFKKTTKTWKHQPKFETLISLKPPGPTILIGTDDQVWNWLNEGTRPHAIFAGIFTGKSNKKALAFPSRFKPKTRVKSLKSQAGSSGGPTVVVPFVQHPGTEAREWGQLIATKRQRWFQKQMERAMADAAHASGHGQRSP
;
A
#
# COMPACT_ATOMS: atom_id res chain seq x y z
N MET A 1 -24.32 8.95 -17.41
CA MET A 1 -23.13 9.54 -16.76
C MET A 1 -22.57 8.73 -15.58
N ARG A 2 -23.33 8.49 -14.49
CA ARG A 2 -22.82 7.84 -13.26
C ARG A 2 -22.13 6.48 -13.48
N LEU A 3 -22.72 5.60 -14.30
CA LEU A 3 -22.17 4.27 -14.57
C LEU A 3 -20.81 4.32 -15.30
N VAL A 4 -20.65 5.25 -16.24
CA VAL A 4 -19.40 5.46 -17.00
C VAL A 4 -18.27 5.86 -16.06
N LEU A 5 -18.53 6.82 -15.16
CA LEU A 5 -17.57 7.24 -14.15
C LEU A 5 -17.20 6.12 -13.19
N LEU A 6 -18.18 5.36 -12.68
CA LEU A 6 -17.89 4.21 -11.82
C LEU A 6 -17.00 3.18 -12.52
N ASN A 7 -17.26 2.89 -13.80
CA ASN A 7 -16.44 1.95 -14.57
C ASN A 7 -15.03 2.48 -14.82
N ALA A 8 -14.88 3.77 -15.13
CA ALA A 8 -13.59 4.43 -15.26
C ALA A 8 -12.79 4.38 -13.94
N MET A 9 -13.44 4.65 -12.81
CA MET A 9 -12.83 4.58 -11.49
C MET A 9 -12.41 3.15 -11.12
N ARG A 10 -13.26 2.14 -11.39
CA ARG A 10 -12.90 0.72 -11.20
C ARG A 10 -11.71 0.31 -12.06
N LYS A 11 -11.62 0.83 -13.29
CA LYS A 11 -10.47 0.59 -14.18
C LYS A 11 -9.20 1.26 -13.62
N ALA A 12 -9.32 2.51 -13.16
CA ALA A 12 -8.22 3.24 -12.54
C ALA A 12 -7.72 2.56 -11.27
N GLY A 13 -8.61 2.14 -10.36
CA GLY A 13 -8.24 1.42 -9.15
C GLY A 13 -7.48 0.12 -9.44
N ARG A 14 -8.02 -0.71 -10.35
CA ARG A 14 -7.33 -1.94 -10.81
C ARG A 14 -5.95 -1.65 -11.42
N PHE A 15 -5.84 -0.58 -12.20
CA PHE A 15 -4.57 -0.13 -12.74
C PHE A 15 -3.58 0.21 -11.62
N LEU A 16 -3.96 1.08 -10.68
CA LEU A 16 -3.12 1.49 -9.55
C LEU A 16 -2.65 0.30 -8.70
N VAL A 17 -3.55 -0.63 -8.40
CA VAL A 17 -3.22 -1.87 -7.68
C VAL A 17 -2.14 -2.65 -8.43
N LYS A 18 -2.35 -2.89 -9.73
CA LYS A 18 -1.42 -3.68 -10.56
C LYS A 18 -0.07 -2.97 -10.76
N THR A 19 -0.07 -1.65 -10.95
CA THR A 19 1.12 -0.92 -11.40
C THR A 19 1.95 -0.31 -10.28
N ASP A 20 1.37 -0.04 -9.11
CA ASP A 20 2.09 0.67 -8.05
C ASP A 20 2.01 -0.08 -6.72
N PHE A 21 0.83 -0.47 -6.23
CA PHE A 21 0.72 -1.18 -4.94
C PHE A 21 1.42 -2.54 -4.97
N LYS A 22 1.17 -3.39 -5.97
CA LYS A 22 1.84 -4.69 -6.10
C LYS A 22 3.37 -4.59 -6.31
N LYS A 23 3.90 -3.42 -6.69
CA LYS A 23 5.37 -3.23 -6.78
C LYS A 23 6.03 -3.11 -5.42
N THR A 24 5.31 -2.63 -4.41
CA THR A 24 5.83 -2.48 -3.04
C THR A 24 6.14 -3.82 -2.37
N THR A 25 5.49 -4.89 -2.83
CA THR A 25 5.55 -6.25 -2.26
C THR A 25 6.02 -7.31 -3.26
N LYS A 26 6.54 -6.91 -4.44
CA LYS A 26 6.86 -7.85 -5.53
C LYS A 26 7.78 -8.99 -5.10
N THR A 27 8.71 -8.74 -4.17
CA THR A 27 9.68 -9.74 -3.69
C THR A 27 9.24 -10.47 -2.42
N TRP A 28 7.99 -10.28 -1.98
CA TRP A 28 7.45 -10.91 -0.78
C TRP A 28 6.89 -12.29 -1.10
N LYS A 29 7.03 -13.22 -0.14
CA LYS A 29 6.49 -14.58 -0.28
C LYS A 29 4.97 -14.57 -0.16
N HIS A 30 4.44 -13.95 0.89
CA HIS A 30 3.02 -13.61 0.97
C HIS A 30 2.75 -12.34 0.15
N GLN A 31 1.52 -12.20 -0.34
CA GLN A 31 1.10 -11.05 -1.14
C GLN A 31 -0.14 -10.41 -0.50
N PRO A 32 -0.07 -9.13 -0.09
CA PRO A 32 -1.23 -8.42 0.42
C PRO A 32 -2.38 -8.38 -0.60
N LYS A 33 -3.60 -8.52 -0.09
CA LYS A 33 -4.81 -8.32 -0.89
C LYS A 33 -5.21 -6.86 -0.79
N PHE A 34 -5.14 -6.14 -1.91
CA PHE A 34 -5.54 -4.74 -1.98
C PHE A 34 -6.99 -4.63 -2.45
N GLU A 35 -7.77 -3.87 -1.71
CA GLU A 35 -9.15 -3.56 -2.00
C GLU A 35 -9.27 -2.14 -2.54
N THR A 36 -10.29 -1.88 -3.35
CA THR A 36 -10.54 -0.57 -3.95
C THR A 36 -11.94 -0.12 -3.59
N LEU A 37 -12.03 0.97 -2.84
CA LEU A 37 -13.28 1.68 -2.57
C LEU A 37 -13.37 2.92 -3.45
N ILE A 38 -14.57 3.20 -3.93
CA ILE A 38 -14.84 4.27 -4.90
C ILE A 38 -15.97 5.13 -4.35
N SER A 39 -15.77 6.44 -4.35
CA SER A 39 -16.77 7.42 -3.95
C SER A 39 -16.95 8.48 -5.03
N LEU A 40 -18.20 8.83 -5.33
CA LEU A 40 -18.56 9.96 -6.19
C LEU A 40 -19.11 11.15 -5.40
N LYS A 41 -19.00 11.11 -4.06
CA LYS A 41 -19.50 12.18 -3.19
C LYS A 41 -18.67 13.47 -3.34
N PRO A 42 -19.22 14.64 -3.02
CA PRO A 42 -18.44 15.87 -2.92
C PRO A 42 -17.19 15.68 -2.03
N PRO A 43 -16.04 16.30 -2.36
CA PRO A 43 -15.84 17.31 -3.41
C PRO A 43 -15.60 16.73 -4.83
N GLY A 44 -15.63 15.40 -5.01
CA GLY A 44 -15.46 14.79 -6.32
C GLY A 44 -15.08 13.30 -6.29
N PRO A 45 -14.84 12.70 -7.46
CA PRO A 45 -14.50 11.29 -7.60
C PRO A 45 -13.23 10.93 -6.80
N THR A 46 -13.37 10.03 -5.83
CA THR A 46 -12.29 9.57 -4.95
C THR A 46 -12.12 8.06 -5.06
N ILE A 47 -10.86 7.60 -5.12
CA ILE A 47 -10.50 6.18 -5.00
C ILE A 47 -9.68 6.01 -3.74
N LEU A 48 -10.08 5.07 -2.89
CA LEU A 48 -9.29 4.60 -1.75
C LEU A 48 -8.82 3.19 -2.04
N ILE A 49 -7.52 2.94 -1.89
CA ILE A 49 -6.92 1.61 -2.01
C ILE A 49 -6.23 1.28 -0.70
N GLY A 50 -6.58 0.14 -0.12
CA GLY A 50 -6.08 -0.29 1.19
C GLY A 50 -5.93 -1.80 1.27
N THR A 51 -5.37 -2.27 2.38
CA THR A 51 -5.23 -3.69 2.69
C THR A 51 -5.26 -3.89 4.20
N ASP A 52 -5.77 -5.04 4.64
CA ASP A 52 -5.70 -5.46 6.04
C ASP A 52 -4.40 -6.19 6.38
N ASP A 53 -3.46 -6.27 5.43
CA ASP A 53 -2.15 -6.86 5.66
C ASP A 53 -1.35 -6.02 6.66
N GLN A 54 -1.21 -6.58 7.86
CA GLN A 54 -0.58 -5.90 8.98
C GLN A 54 0.90 -5.55 8.71
N VAL A 55 1.63 -6.41 7.99
CA VAL A 55 3.04 -6.16 7.67
C VAL A 55 3.17 -5.01 6.68
N TRP A 56 2.28 -4.96 5.68
CA TRP A 56 2.23 -3.83 4.76
C TRP A 56 1.90 -2.53 5.50
N ASN A 57 0.90 -2.53 6.39
CA ASN A 57 0.49 -1.35 7.14
C ASN A 57 1.61 -0.85 8.07
N TRP A 58 2.26 -1.74 8.83
CA TRP A 58 3.41 -1.38 9.68
C TRP A 58 4.57 -0.78 8.89
N LEU A 59 4.82 -1.23 7.67
CA LEU A 59 5.86 -0.63 6.83
C LEU A 59 5.39 0.69 6.22
N ASN A 60 4.16 0.77 5.74
CA ASN A 60 3.62 1.98 5.15
C ASN A 60 3.59 3.14 6.17
N GLU A 61 3.12 2.87 7.38
CA GLU A 61 2.95 3.86 8.46
C GLU A 61 4.17 3.99 9.37
N GLY A 62 5.01 2.97 9.41
CA GLY A 62 6.11 2.87 10.37
C GLY A 62 5.65 2.30 11.72
N THR A 63 6.63 2.02 12.58
CA THR A 63 6.40 1.57 13.96
C THR A 63 7.27 2.38 14.91
N ARG A 64 6.74 2.67 16.10
CA ARG A 64 7.48 3.37 17.16
C ARG A 64 8.51 2.45 17.82
N PRO A 65 9.54 2.97 18.51
CA PRO A 65 10.38 2.17 19.37
C PRO A 65 9.55 1.36 20.36
N HIS A 66 9.82 0.07 20.47
CA HIS A 66 9.07 -0.82 21.33
C HIS A 66 9.88 -2.04 21.75
N ALA A 67 9.48 -2.59 22.89
CA ALA A 67 9.98 -3.83 23.42
C ALA A 67 9.41 -5.03 22.65
N ILE A 68 10.28 -5.99 22.29
CA ILE A 68 9.89 -7.30 21.79
C ILE A 68 10.34 -8.32 22.82
N PHE A 69 9.39 -9.06 23.39
CA PHE A 69 9.65 -10.09 24.38
C PHE A 69 9.44 -11.48 23.80
N ALA A 70 10.17 -12.46 24.35
CA ALA A 70 9.94 -13.86 24.05
C ALA A 70 8.51 -14.29 24.41
N GLY A 71 8.05 -15.37 23.76
CA GLY A 71 6.67 -15.83 23.85
C GLY A 71 6.20 -16.07 25.29
N ILE A 72 7.09 -16.60 26.14
CA ILE A 72 6.73 -16.93 27.53
C ILE A 72 6.30 -15.69 28.33
N PHE A 73 6.87 -14.52 28.03
CA PHE A 73 6.55 -13.26 28.73
C PHE A 73 5.30 -12.57 28.17
N THR A 74 4.81 -13.01 27.02
CA THR A 74 3.64 -12.40 26.35
C THR A 74 2.44 -13.33 26.31
N GLY A 75 2.57 -14.57 26.81
CA GLY A 75 1.55 -15.61 26.69
C GLY A 75 1.36 -16.15 25.26
N LYS A 76 2.20 -15.74 24.30
CA LYS A 76 2.05 -16.13 22.88
C LYS A 76 2.63 -17.52 22.57
N SER A 77 3.59 -18.00 23.37
CA SER A 77 4.13 -19.37 23.27
C SER A 77 4.98 -19.74 24.49
N ASN A 78 5.35 -21.02 24.63
CA ASN A 78 6.24 -21.49 25.72
C ASN A 78 7.74 -21.24 25.45
N LYS A 79 8.09 -20.42 24.46
CA LYS A 79 9.49 -20.14 24.09
C LYS A 79 10.08 -19.08 25.03
N LYS A 80 11.21 -19.41 25.65
CA LYS A 80 11.92 -18.57 26.63
C LYS A 80 12.83 -17.51 26.00
N ALA A 81 13.10 -17.62 24.70
CA ALA A 81 13.95 -16.69 23.97
C ALA A 81 13.42 -16.42 22.57
N LEU A 82 13.75 -15.22 22.07
CA LEU A 82 13.74 -14.87 20.67
C LEU A 82 14.99 -15.45 20.02
N ALA A 83 14.86 -15.93 18.78
CA ALA A 83 15.98 -16.40 17.99
C ALA A 83 15.92 -15.75 16.61
N PHE A 84 16.94 -14.98 16.25
CA PHE A 84 16.99 -14.26 14.97
C PHE A 84 18.43 -14.08 14.47
N PRO A 85 18.66 -13.98 13.16
CA PRO A 85 19.98 -13.72 12.61
C PRO A 85 20.45 -12.30 12.95
N SER A 86 21.73 -12.14 13.30
CA SER A 86 22.32 -10.84 13.67
C SER A 86 22.39 -9.83 12.53
N ARG A 87 22.31 -10.27 11.27
CA ARG A 87 22.36 -9.39 10.09
C ARG A 87 21.09 -9.52 9.27
N PHE A 88 20.53 -8.36 8.89
CA PHE A 88 19.34 -8.28 8.05
C PHE A 88 19.42 -7.13 7.04
N LYS A 89 19.00 -7.41 5.80
CA LYS A 89 18.83 -6.43 4.73
C LYS A 89 17.36 -6.35 4.33
N PRO A 90 16.68 -5.22 4.58
CA PRO A 90 15.29 -5.03 4.21
C PRO A 90 15.02 -5.15 2.70
N LYS A 91 13.87 -5.74 2.37
CA LYS A 91 13.33 -5.83 1.00
C LYS A 91 12.82 -4.49 0.47
N THR A 92 12.56 -3.53 1.33
CA THR A 92 11.92 -2.25 1.00
C THR A 92 12.65 -1.09 1.65
N ARG A 93 12.57 0.10 1.04
CA ARG A 93 13.25 1.32 1.50
C ARG A 93 12.26 2.46 1.67
N VAL A 94 12.58 3.36 2.60
CA VAL A 94 11.82 4.60 2.85
C VAL A 94 11.64 5.36 1.55
N LYS A 95 10.44 5.90 1.35
CA LYS A 95 10.05 6.71 0.19
C LYS A 95 10.30 6.04 -1.17
N SER A 96 10.26 4.71 -1.24
CA SER A 96 10.47 3.96 -2.48
C SER A 96 9.37 2.94 -2.74
N LEU A 97 8.77 2.99 -3.93
CA LEU A 97 7.78 2.00 -4.40
C LEU A 97 8.41 0.69 -4.90
N LYS A 98 9.75 0.59 -4.91
CA LYS A 98 10.46 -0.59 -5.38
C LYS A 98 10.74 -1.54 -4.21
N SER A 99 10.39 -2.80 -4.38
CA SER A 99 10.92 -3.88 -3.55
C SER A 99 12.13 -4.55 -4.22
N GLN A 100 13.15 -4.87 -3.45
CA GLN A 100 14.35 -5.61 -3.84
C GLN A 100 14.42 -6.97 -3.11
N ALA A 101 15.35 -7.83 -3.52
CA ALA A 101 15.70 -9.01 -2.73
C ALA A 101 16.31 -8.55 -1.39
N GLY A 102 15.79 -9.10 -0.30
CA GLY A 102 16.32 -8.93 1.04
C GLY A 102 17.19 -10.12 1.41
N SER A 103 17.97 -10.00 2.46
CA SER A 103 18.80 -11.08 2.96
C SER A 103 18.82 -11.09 4.48
N SER A 104 19.10 -12.26 5.04
CA SER A 104 19.31 -12.49 6.46
C SER A 104 20.50 -13.42 6.64
N GLY A 105 21.32 -13.21 7.66
CA GLY A 105 22.48 -14.06 7.91
C GLY A 105 23.27 -13.67 9.16
N GLY A 106 24.49 -14.19 9.26
CA GLY A 106 25.32 -14.05 10.45
C GLY A 106 24.90 -15.01 11.58
N PRO A 107 25.61 -14.98 12.73
CA PRO A 107 25.27 -15.80 13.88
C PRO A 107 23.82 -15.57 14.34
N THR A 108 23.18 -16.62 14.84
CA THR A 108 21.87 -16.52 15.47
C THR A 108 22.04 -15.90 16.86
N VAL A 109 21.35 -14.80 17.09
CA VAL A 109 21.23 -14.15 18.39
C VAL A 109 20.05 -14.78 19.12
N VAL A 110 20.28 -15.16 20.37
CA VAL A 110 19.26 -15.75 21.24
C VAL A 110 19.16 -14.91 22.51
N VAL A 111 18.04 -14.21 22.68
CA VAL A 111 17.82 -13.29 23.81
C VAL A 111 16.36 -13.34 24.26
N PRO A 112 16.06 -13.14 25.56
CA PRO A 112 14.67 -13.12 26.03
C PRO A 112 13.90 -11.87 25.58
N PHE A 113 14.61 -10.81 25.19
CA PHE A 113 14.07 -9.49 24.93
C PHE A 113 14.97 -8.69 23.97
N VAL A 114 14.35 -7.82 23.16
CA VAL A 114 15.03 -6.82 22.32
C VAL A 114 14.28 -5.49 22.42
N GLN A 115 15.01 -4.39 22.66
CA GLN A 115 14.46 -3.04 22.46
C GLN A 115 14.59 -2.67 20.98
N HIS A 116 13.50 -2.80 20.23
CA HIS A 116 13.49 -2.48 18.81
C HIS A 116 13.33 -0.96 18.62
N PRO A 117 14.15 -0.29 17.79
CA PRO A 117 14.07 1.16 17.57
C PRO A 117 12.82 1.58 16.78
N GLY A 118 12.01 0.61 16.33
CA GLY A 118 10.89 0.84 15.43
C GLY A 118 11.32 0.78 13.96
N THR A 119 10.42 1.15 13.08
CA THR A 119 10.65 1.16 11.63
C THR A 119 10.17 2.47 11.03
N GLU A 120 11.00 3.12 10.22
CA GLU A 120 10.59 4.32 9.50
C GLU A 120 9.51 4.00 8.45
N ALA A 121 8.51 4.88 8.37
CA ALA A 121 7.42 4.81 7.42
C ALA A 121 7.92 4.77 5.97
N ARG A 122 7.31 3.93 5.13
CA ARG A 122 7.59 3.90 3.69
C ARG A 122 6.73 4.89 2.91
N GLU A 123 5.60 5.31 3.48
CA GLU A 123 4.66 6.30 2.92
C GLU A 123 4.17 5.93 1.51
N TRP A 124 4.05 4.64 1.21
CA TRP A 124 3.69 4.17 -0.13
C TRP A 124 2.35 4.72 -0.61
N GLY A 125 1.33 4.72 0.26
CA GLY A 125 0.01 5.27 -0.09
C GLY A 125 0.10 6.73 -0.55
N GLN A 126 0.77 7.56 0.24
CA GLN A 126 0.97 8.99 -0.08
C GLN A 126 1.80 9.17 -1.35
N LEU A 127 2.90 8.42 -1.50
CA LEU A 127 3.74 8.48 -2.70
C LEU A 127 2.97 8.11 -3.97
N ILE A 128 2.14 7.06 -3.91
CA ILE A 128 1.32 6.65 -5.06
C ILE A 128 0.29 7.74 -5.37
N ALA A 129 -0.39 8.27 -4.34
CA ALA A 129 -1.37 9.35 -4.51
C ALA A 129 -0.73 10.57 -5.19
N THR A 130 0.38 11.10 -4.65
CA THR A 130 1.10 12.25 -5.22
C THR A 130 1.55 11.97 -6.66
N LYS A 131 2.12 10.79 -6.92
CA LYS A 131 2.58 10.39 -8.26
C LYS A 131 1.45 10.29 -9.27
N ARG A 132 0.25 9.87 -8.84
CA ARG A 132 -0.87 9.51 -9.74
C ARG A 132 -1.98 10.53 -9.79
N GLN A 133 -1.98 11.55 -8.94
CA GLN A 133 -3.03 12.56 -8.85
C GLN A 133 -3.36 13.19 -10.21
N ARG A 134 -2.36 13.76 -10.90
CA ARG A 134 -2.55 14.39 -12.22
C ARG A 134 -3.03 13.40 -13.29
N TRP A 135 -2.50 12.18 -13.26
CA TRP A 135 -2.93 11.14 -14.20
C TRP A 135 -4.40 10.77 -13.96
N PHE A 136 -4.77 10.57 -12.68
CA PHE A 136 -6.12 10.20 -12.29
C PHE A 136 -7.12 11.29 -12.65
N GLN A 137 -6.81 12.56 -12.38
CA GLN A 137 -7.60 13.71 -12.80
C GLN A 137 -7.89 13.67 -14.30
N LYS A 138 -6.85 13.52 -15.14
CA LYS A 138 -7.01 13.40 -16.60
C LYS A 138 -7.86 12.22 -17.03
N GLN A 139 -7.80 11.08 -16.32
CA GLN A 139 -8.68 9.95 -16.62
C GLN A 139 -10.14 10.25 -16.29
N MET A 140 -10.41 10.97 -15.21
CA MET A 140 -11.77 11.35 -14.82
C MET A 140 -12.35 12.41 -15.76
N GLU A 141 -11.56 13.42 -16.13
CA GLU A 141 -11.95 14.44 -17.12
C GLU A 141 -12.35 13.80 -18.45
N ARG A 142 -11.54 12.86 -18.96
CA ARG A 142 -11.86 12.09 -20.18
C ARG A 142 -13.15 11.29 -20.02
N ALA A 143 -13.30 10.56 -18.91
CA ALA A 143 -14.51 9.78 -18.66
C ALA A 143 -15.77 10.66 -18.54
N MET A 144 -15.66 11.89 -18.02
CA MET A 144 -16.74 12.87 -18.00
C MET A 144 -17.06 13.37 -19.42
N ALA A 145 -16.04 13.70 -20.22
CA ALA A 145 -16.23 14.15 -21.60
C ALA A 145 -16.90 13.07 -22.47
N ASP A 146 -16.42 11.82 -22.38
CA ASP A 146 -17.01 10.67 -23.08
C ASP A 146 -18.47 10.45 -22.66
N ALA A 147 -18.76 10.57 -21.36
CA ALA A 147 -20.12 10.45 -20.85
C ALA A 147 -21.03 11.57 -21.35
N ALA A 148 -20.55 12.81 -21.43
CA ALA A 148 -21.29 13.95 -21.93
C ALA A 148 -21.62 13.77 -23.43
N HIS A 149 -20.63 13.37 -24.23
CA HIS A 149 -20.80 13.08 -25.66
C HIS A 149 -21.83 11.97 -25.90
N ALA A 150 -21.71 10.84 -25.18
CA ALA A 150 -22.64 9.72 -25.30
C ALA A 150 -24.08 10.04 -24.85
N SER A 151 -24.25 11.06 -24.00
CA SER A 151 -25.57 11.51 -23.52
C SER A 151 -26.24 12.59 -24.39
N GLY A 152 -25.62 13.00 -25.49
CA GLY A 152 -26.15 14.07 -26.37
C GLY A 152 -25.93 15.50 -25.85
N HIS A 153 -25.45 15.67 -24.61
CA HIS A 153 -25.11 16.98 -24.02
C HIS A 153 -23.80 17.59 -24.56
N GLY A 154 -23.15 16.95 -25.55
CA GLY A 154 -21.89 17.41 -26.17
C GLY A 154 -22.06 18.14 -27.50
N GLN A 155 -23.26 18.21 -28.08
CA GLN A 155 -23.49 18.96 -29.31
C GLN A 155 -23.75 20.43 -28.97
N ARG A 156 -22.80 21.31 -29.31
CA ARG A 156 -23.14 22.72 -29.52
C ARG A 156 -24.10 22.77 -30.70
N SER A 157 -25.31 23.28 -30.47
CA SER A 157 -26.19 23.71 -31.55
C SER A 157 -25.45 24.70 -32.47
N PRO A 158 -25.69 24.65 -33.80
CA PRO A 158 -24.97 25.45 -34.78
C PRO A 158 -25.06 26.96 -34.50
#